data_AF-A0AAV6AUC2-F1
#
_entry.id   AF-A0AAV6AUC2-F1
#
_cell.length_a   1.000
_cell.length_b   1.000
_cell.length_c   1.000
_cell.angle_alpha   90.00
_cell.angle_beta   90.00
_cell.angle_gamma   90.00
#
_symmetry.space_group_name_H-M   'P 1'
#
loop_
_entity.id
_entity.type
_entity.pdbx_description
1 polymer ?
#
loop_
_entity_poly.entity_id
_entity_poly.type
_entity_poly.pdbx_seq_one_letter_code
_entity_poly.pdbx_strand_id
1 'polypeptide(L)'
;MKLTSPPSERGSTLVIVLALGTAGLLILSGTLGWVFTNTSLSQRNNEYFRSVAVAEAATEKVISRLAYDYQQEGEGLVFANLESYRTGVPNTAEDPGYGNYAFTDGLGNSGRSYVQNVPPNEFRVLTAQYRGLRGYGTAFHVASNVRETTSRFGITAAVRQDIEVATIPLFQFAIFYNLDLEINPGPNMTITGPVHANGNIYLEPQAALIFQGDVTSAGSILSYKKPGDPIVRSHGTVTFQGEHDAGLSTLNLPIGTNNSPLAVRQVVEAPPEDESASSPMGKQRFYNKADMIIIITDSATNVTSGIANSMATTVNASHYNKFLFLTSSFYNQREAKTVKAVQLDIAAL
;
A
#
# COMPACT_ATOMS: atom_id res chain seq x y z
N MET A 1 83.60 -37.89 63.62
CA MET A 1 82.23 -37.70 63.13
C MET A 1 82.27 -36.73 61.96
N LYS A 2 82.35 -37.23 60.72
CA LYS A 2 82.36 -36.41 59.50
C LYS A 2 80.92 -36.31 59.00
N LEU A 3 80.32 -35.12 59.09
CA LEU A 3 79.03 -34.83 58.47
C LEU A 3 79.25 -34.70 56.96
N THR A 4 78.69 -35.62 56.19
CA THR A 4 78.60 -35.55 54.72
C THR A 4 77.46 -34.61 54.34
N SER A 5 77.74 -33.54 53.60
CA SER A 5 76.72 -32.64 53.05
C SER A 5 75.88 -33.36 51.98
N PRO A 6 74.55 -33.14 51.91
CA PRO A 6 73.73 -33.73 50.87
C PRO A 6 74.09 -33.17 49.48
N PRO A 7 73.94 -33.95 48.40
CA PRO A 7 74.18 -33.48 47.03
C PRO A 7 73.22 -32.32 46.71
N SER A 8 73.74 -31.24 46.14
CA SER A 8 72.92 -30.06 45.86
C SER A 8 71.97 -30.31 44.70
N GLU A 9 70.66 -30.35 44.96
CA GLU A 9 69.57 -30.43 43.96
C GLU A 9 69.39 -29.14 43.13
N ARG A 10 70.45 -28.35 42.94
CA ARG A 10 70.37 -26.99 42.38
C ARG A 10 70.07 -26.94 40.88
N GLY A 11 70.20 -28.05 40.14
CA GLY A 11 69.91 -28.14 38.70
C GLY A 11 68.50 -28.58 38.33
N SER A 12 67.87 -29.45 39.13
CA SER A 12 66.53 -30.01 38.85
C SER A 12 65.41 -28.97 38.99
N THR A 13 65.50 -28.11 40.01
CA THR A 13 64.53 -27.04 40.28
C THR A 13 64.43 -26.04 39.12
N LEU A 14 65.56 -25.70 38.48
CA LEU A 14 65.57 -24.77 37.34
C LEU A 14 64.82 -25.35 36.13
N VAL A 15 65.02 -26.63 35.83
CA VAL A 15 64.35 -27.32 34.72
C VAL A 15 62.85 -27.43 34.96
N ILE A 16 62.42 -27.72 36.20
CA ILE A 16 61.00 -27.77 36.57
C ILE A 16 60.35 -26.39 36.46
N VAL A 17 61.03 -25.32 36.91
CA VAL A 17 60.53 -23.94 36.79
C VAL A 17 60.41 -23.52 35.31
N LEU A 18 61.37 -23.89 34.47
CA LEU A 18 61.30 -23.64 33.02
C LEU A 18 60.17 -24.44 32.35
N ALA A 19 59.97 -25.70 32.72
CA ALA A 19 58.89 -26.54 32.20
C ALA A 19 57.50 -26.00 32.62
N LEU A 20 57.35 -25.60 33.88
CA LEU A 20 56.11 -24.98 34.36
C LEU A 20 55.89 -23.59 33.75
N GLY A 21 56.95 -22.79 33.58
CA GLY A 21 56.88 -21.48 32.93
C GLY A 21 56.49 -21.58 31.45
N THR A 22 57.06 -22.54 30.72
CA THR A 22 56.70 -22.80 29.31
C THR A 22 55.26 -23.31 29.19
N ALA A 23 54.82 -24.24 30.06
CA ALA A 23 53.43 -24.67 30.10
C ALA A 23 52.48 -23.50 30.40
N GLY A 24 52.83 -22.63 31.35
CA GLY A 24 52.07 -21.42 31.66
C GLY A 24 51.97 -20.44 30.49
N LEU A 25 53.06 -20.21 29.76
CA LEU A 25 53.09 -19.38 28.56
C LEU A 25 52.26 -19.97 27.41
N LEU A 26 52.27 -21.30 27.24
CA LEU A 26 51.44 -21.99 26.25
C LEU A 26 49.94 -21.85 26.57
N ILE A 27 49.56 -22.04 27.83
CA ILE A 27 48.17 -21.84 28.28
C ILE A 27 47.75 -20.38 28.10
N LEU A 28 48.62 -19.43 28.48
CA LEU A 28 48.36 -18.01 28.30
C LEU A 28 48.20 -17.65 26.81
N SER A 29 49.09 -18.14 25.95
CA SER A 29 49.01 -17.92 24.50
C SER A 29 47.72 -18.49 23.91
N GLY A 30 47.34 -19.72 24.29
CA GLY A 30 46.08 -20.33 23.87
C GLY A 30 44.86 -19.55 24.35
N THR A 31 44.88 -19.09 25.59
CA THR A 31 43.78 -18.28 26.18
C THR A 31 43.66 -16.92 25.49
N LEU A 32 44.78 -16.23 25.25
CA LEU A 32 44.80 -14.94 24.54
C LEU A 32 44.32 -15.11 23.09
N GLY A 33 44.73 -16.17 22.40
CA GLY A 33 44.27 -16.48 21.05
C GLY A 33 42.76 -16.73 21.00
N TRP A 34 42.23 -17.48 21.97
CA TRP A 34 40.79 -17.73 22.10
C TRP A 34 40.00 -16.44 22.39
N VAL A 35 40.47 -15.61 23.34
CA VAL A 35 39.84 -14.31 23.66
C VAL A 35 39.88 -13.38 22.44
N PHE A 36 41.01 -13.28 21.74
CA PHE A 36 41.12 -12.45 20.53
C PHE A 36 40.16 -12.91 19.43
N THR A 37 40.04 -14.22 19.23
CA THR A 37 39.12 -14.78 18.23
C THR A 37 37.68 -14.49 18.59
N ASN A 38 37.27 -14.75 19.84
CA ASN A 38 35.89 -14.50 20.29
C ASN A 38 35.52 -13.02 20.26
N THR A 39 36.42 -12.14 20.70
CA THR A 39 36.18 -10.69 20.65
C THR A 39 36.06 -10.18 19.21
N SER A 40 36.92 -10.67 18.31
CA SER A 40 36.84 -10.36 16.87
C SER A 40 35.53 -10.86 16.25
N LEU A 41 35.13 -12.11 16.51
CA LEU A 41 33.87 -12.67 16.02
C LEU A 41 32.66 -11.91 16.55
N SER A 42 32.65 -11.55 17.84
CA SER A 42 31.58 -10.76 18.45
C SER A 42 31.49 -9.36 17.84
N GLN A 43 32.62 -8.67 17.62
CA GLN A 43 32.63 -7.36 16.98
C GLN A 43 32.12 -7.43 15.54
N ARG A 44 32.56 -8.42 14.76
CA ARG A 44 32.08 -8.66 13.38
C ARG A 44 30.58 -8.93 13.34
N ASN A 45 30.08 -9.75 14.27
CA ASN A 45 28.66 -10.04 14.38
C ASN A 45 27.85 -8.78 14.68
N ASN A 46 28.32 -7.94 15.62
CA ASN A 46 27.66 -6.68 15.94
C ASN A 46 27.68 -5.68 14.77
N GLU A 47 28.79 -5.55 14.06
CA GLU A 47 28.87 -4.71 12.85
C GLU A 47 27.91 -5.17 11.76
N TYR A 48 27.82 -6.49 11.54
CA TYR A 48 26.88 -7.06 10.58
C TYR A 48 25.45 -6.63 10.90
N PHE A 49 24.99 -6.83 12.14
CA PHE A 49 23.62 -6.46 12.54
C PHE A 49 23.37 -4.95 12.48
N ARG A 50 24.36 -4.11 12.82
CA ARG A 50 24.24 -2.65 12.65
C ARG A 50 24.11 -2.26 11.18
N SER A 51 24.93 -2.88 10.31
CA SER A 51 24.91 -2.62 8.88
C SER A 51 23.60 -3.11 8.24
N VAL A 52 23.02 -4.24 8.71
CA VAL A 52 21.67 -4.70 8.31
C VAL A 52 20.62 -3.66 8.70
N ALA A 53 20.64 -3.15 9.94
CA ALA A 53 19.68 -2.14 10.39
C ALA A 53 19.77 -0.83 9.58
N VAL A 54 20.98 -0.41 9.21
CA VAL A 54 21.18 0.78 8.35
C VAL A 54 20.75 0.52 6.90
N ALA A 55 20.96 -0.70 6.38
CA ALA A 55 20.46 -1.10 5.08
C ALA A 55 18.93 -1.14 5.04
N GLU A 56 18.28 -1.65 6.09
CA GLU A 56 16.83 -1.64 6.27
C GLU A 56 16.30 -0.19 6.35
N ALA A 57 16.94 0.68 7.12
CA ALA A 57 16.57 2.10 7.15
C ALA A 57 16.63 2.74 5.75
N ALA A 58 17.61 2.35 4.92
CA ALA A 58 17.71 2.86 3.56
C ALA A 58 16.61 2.33 2.63
N THR A 59 16.22 1.06 2.75
CA THR A 59 15.11 0.50 1.95
C THR A 59 13.75 1.02 2.42
N GLU A 60 13.53 1.13 3.73
CA GLU A 60 12.30 1.67 4.32
C GLU A 60 12.07 3.15 3.98
N LYS A 61 13.13 3.95 3.95
CA LYS A 61 13.06 5.35 3.51
C LYS A 61 12.57 5.45 2.06
N VAL A 62 13.07 4.59 1.19
CA VAL A 62 12.63 4.52 -0.22
C VAL A 62 11.17 4.09 -0.31
N ILE A 63 10.79 3.01 0.38
CA ILE A 63 9.42 2.47 0.33
C ILE A 63 8.42 3.47 0.87
N SER A 64 8.74 4.14 1.98
CA SER A 64 7.89 5.19 2.56
C SER A 64 7.64 6.33 1.58
N ARG A 65 8.69 6.77 0.87
CA ARG A 65 8.56 7.83 -0.15
C ARG A 65 7.78 7.35 -1.37
N LEU A 66 8.05 6.14 -1.84
CA LEU A 66 7.35 5.52 -2.96
C LEU A 66 5.85 5.38 -2.66
N ALA A 67 5.50 4.88 -1.47
CA ALA A 67 4.11 4.75 -1.03
C ALA A 67 3.42 6.12 -0.97
N TYR A 68 4.09 7.14 -0.45
CA TYR A 68 3.56 8.51 -0.42
C TYR A 68 3.30 9.04 -1.84
N ASP A 69 4.29 8.99 -2.73
CA ASP A 69 4.15 9.51 -4.11
C ASP A 69 3.09 8.73 -4.89
N TYR A 70 3.00 7.40 -4.70
CA TYR A 70 1.96 6.57 -5.30
C TYR A 70 0.55 6.99 -4.86
N GLN A 71 0.36 7.32 -3.58
CA GLN A 71 -0.93 7.79 -3.08
C GLN A 71 -1.33 9.17 -3.62
N GLN A 72 -0.36 10.01 -4.01
CA GLN A 72 -0.63 11.37 -4.52
C GLN A 72 -1.01 11.38 -6.00
N GLU A 73 -0.21 10.73 -6.86
CA GLU A 73 -0.38 10.81 -8.32
C GLU A 73 -0.24 9.45 -9.03
N GLY A 74 -0.23 8.34 -8.28
CA GLY A 74 -0.15 6.99 -8.83
C GLY A 74 1.22 6.64 -9.41
N GLU A 75 1.24 5.66 -10.33
CA GLU A 75 2.47 5.11 -10.91
C GLU A 75 3.30 6.15 -11.69
N GLY A 76 2.65 7.14 -12.31
CA GLY A 76 3.33 8.16 -13.11
C GLY A 76 4.36 8.95 -12.30
N LEU A 77 4.00 9.39 -11.09
CA LEU A 77 4.92 10.12 -10.22
C LEU A 77 6.01 9.21 -9.65
N VAL A 78 5.66 7.96 -9.31
CA VAL A 78 6.63 6.95 -8.85
C VAL A 78 7.71 6.72 -9.91
N PHE A 79 7.33 6.57 -11.18
CA PHE A 79 8.28 6.39 -12.27
C PHE A 79 9.13 7.64 -12.52
N ALA A 80 8.54 8.83 -12.41
CA ALA A 80 9.27 10.09 -12.55
C ALA A 80 10.33 10.29 -11.44
N ASN A 81 10.08 9.79 -10.23
CA ASN A 81 10.93 9.99 -9.05
C ASN A 81 11.91 8.83 -8.77
N LEU A 82 12.02 7.84 -9.66
CA LEU A 82 12.92 6.67 -9.46
C LEU A 82 14.35 7.08 -9.09
N GLU A 83 14.89 8.11 -9.73
CA GLU A 83 16.26 8.57 -9.43
C GLU A 83 16.38 9.21 -8.04
N SER A 84 15.37 9.97 -7.63
CA SER A 84 15.29 10.54 -6.27
C SER A 84 15.20 9.45 -5.21
N TYR A 85 14.52 8.34 -5.48
CA TYR A 85 14.48 7.20 -4.56
C TYR A 85 15.85 6.54 -4.43
N ARG A 86 16.54 6.30 -5.55
CA ARG A 86 17.86 5.67 -5.54
C ARG A 86 18.87 6.50 -4.74
N THR A 87 18.87 7.81 -4.91
CA THR A 87 19.81 8.72 -4.22
C THR A 87 19.35 9.11 -2.80
N GLY A 88 18.10 8.78 -2.43
CA GLY A 88 17.48 9.09 -1.14
C GLY A 88 17.95 8.23 0.04
N VAL A 89 19.26 7.97 0.16
CA VAL A 89 19.82 7.19 1.27
C VAL A 89 19.79 7.96 2.60
N PRO A 90 19.83 7.27 3.76
CA PRO A 90 19.96 7.91 5.06
C PRO A 90 21.20 8.82 5.14
N ASN A 91 21.07 9.99 5.75
CA ASN A 91 22.13 11.00 5.79
C ASN A 91 22.33 11.64 7.18
N THR A 92 23.43 12.39 7.33
CA THR A 92 23.84 12.99 8.61
C THR A 92 22.90 14.07 9.14
N ALA A 93 22.00 14.62 8.31
CA ALA A 93 20.98 15.55 8.78
C ALA A 93 19.83 14.83 9.50
N GLU A 94 19.61 13.55 9.20
CA GLU A 94 18.62 12.69 9.86
C GLU A 94 19.20 12.08 11.14
N ASP A 95 20.40 11.49 11.04
CA ASP A 95 21.17 11.03 12.20
C ASP A 95 22.68 11.12 11.88
N PRO A 96 23.50 11.75 12.74
CA PRO A 96 24.95 11.87 12.52
C PRO A 96 25.66 10.53 12.32
N GLY A 97 25.14 9.45 12.91
CA GLY A 97 25.66 8.09 12.82
C GLY A 97 25.66 7.53 11.40
N TYR A 98 24.78 7.99 10.52
CA TYR A 98 24.76 7.57 9.11
C TYR A 98 26.03 7.98 8.33
N GLY A 99 26.77 9.00 8.81
CA GLY A 99 28.04 9.40 8.22
C GLY A 99 29.14 8.33 8.30
N ASN A 100 28.96 7.31 9.15
CA ASN A 100 29.90 6.19 9.29
C ASN A 100 29.62 5.05 8.29
N TYR A 101 28.67 5.21 7.36
CA TYR A 101 28.26 4.16 6.46
C TYR A 101 28.35 4.60 4.99
N ALA A 102 28.75 3.65 4.14
CA ALA A 102 28.72 3.78 2.69
C ALA A 102 27.60 2.92 2.11
N PHE A 103 26.78 3.53 1.26
CA PHE A 103 25.65 2.89 0.58
C PHE A 103 26.02 2.58 -0.87
N THR A 104 25.68 1.40 -1.38
CA THR A 104 25.84 1.05 -2.80
C THR A 104 24.63 0.25 -3.33
N ASP A 105 24.37 0.36 -4.62
CA ASP A 105 23.30 -0.36 -5.31
C ASP A 105 23.71 -1.79 -5.72
N GLY A 106 24.96 -2.20 -5.47
CA GLY A 106 25.49 -3.48 -5.92
C GLY A 106 25.79 -3.54 -7.43
N LEU A 107 25.65 -2.42 -8.16
CA LEU A 107 25.97 -2.27 -9.58
C LEU A 107 27.21 -1.40 -9.83
N GLY A 108 27.96 -1.09 -8.77
CA GLY A 108 29.17 -0.28 -8.84
C GLY A 108 28.96 1.21 -8.59
N ASN A 109 27.73 1.65 -8.25
CA ASN A 109 27.46 3.04 -7.90
C ASN A 109 27.45 3.23 -6.38
N SER A 110 28.06 4.32 -5.92
CA SER A 110 28.13 4.70 -4.50
C SER A 110 27.13 5.79 -4.16
N GLY A 111 26.73 5.87 -2.89
CA GLY A 111 25.81 6.88 -2.36
C GLY A 111 24.35 6.67 -2.77
N ARG A 112 23.98 5.43 -3.13
CA ARG A 112 22.63 5.12 -3.61
C ARG A 112 22.19 3.71 -3.29
N SER A 113 20.87 3.51 -3.23
CA SER A 113 20.19 2.22 -3.19
C SER A 113 19.76 1.78 -4.60
N TYR A 114 19.60 0.48 -4.80
CA TYR A 114 18.98 -0.10 -5.99
C TYR A 114 17.46 0.05 -5.89
N VAL A 115 16.83 0.64 -6.91
CA VAL A 115 15.37 0.76 -7.03
C VAL A 115 15.00 0.55 -8.49
N GLN A 116 14.18 -0.45 -8.77
CA GLN A 116 13.78 -0.77 -10.12
C GLN A 116 12.37 -1.38 -10.14
N ASN A 117 11.54 -0.94 -11.09
CA ASN A 117 10.27 -1.59 -11.39
C ASN A 117 10.50 -2.88 -12.18
N VAL A 118 9.66 -3.89 -11.93
CA VAL A 118 9.75 -5.22 -12.53
C VAL A 118 8.61 -5.38 -13.52
N PRO A 119 8.88 -5.33 -14.84
CA PRO A 119 7.86 -5.60 -15.84
C PRO A 119 7.47 -7.09 -15.87
N PRO A 120 6.26 -7.44 -16.33
CA PRO A 120 5.25 -6.55 -16.90
C PRO A 120 4.38 -5.84 -15.84
N ASN A 121 4.00 -4.59 -16.11
CA ASN A 121 2.80 -4.00 -15.51
C ASN A 121 1.61 -4.52 -16.30
N GLU A 122 0.82 -5.40 -15.69
CA GLU A 122 -0.28 -6.11 -16.35
C GLU A 122 -1.56 -6.03 -15.52
N PHE A 123 -2.68 -6.04 -16.22
CA PHE A 123 -3.99 -6.16 -15.59
C PHE A 123 -4.24 -7.62 -15.20
N ARG A 124 -4.14 -7.93 -13.92
CA ARG A 124 -4.24 -9.30 -13.39
C ARG A 124 -5.15 -9.37 -12.16
N VAL A 125 -5.48 -10.60 -11.75
CA VAL A 125 -6.01 -10.84 -10.41
C VAL A 125 -4.89 -10.58 -9.42
N LEU A 126 -5.13 -9.71 -8.45
CA LEU A 126 -4.18 -9.35 -7.42
C LEU A 126 -4.02 -10.49 -6.40
N THR A 127 -2.94 -10.41 -5.64
CA THR A 127 -2.57 -11.42 -4.63
C THR A 127 -2.49 -10.79 -3.24
N ALA A 128 -2.06 -11.58 -2.25
CA ALA A 128 -1.91 -11.16 -0.86
C ALA A 128 -3.22 -10.52 -0.32
N GLN A 129 -3.14 -9.27 0.13
CA GLN A 129 -4.25 -8.56 0.79
C GLN A 129 -5.40 -8.15 -0.13
N TYR A 130 -5.23 -8.20 -1.46
CA TYR A 130 -6.24 -7.81 -2.45
C TYR A 130 -6.67 -8.99 -3.33
N ARG A 131 -6.52 -10.22 -2.83
CA ARG A 131 -6.90 -11.44 -3.55
C ARG A 131 -8.33 -11.37 -4.07
N GLY A 132 -8.56 -11.84 -5.29
CA GLY A 132 -9.88 -11.86 -5.93
C GLY A 132 -10.22 -10.58 -6.70
N LEU A 133 -9.63 -9.44 -6.33
CA LEU A 133 -9.76 -8.20 -7.09
C LEU A 133 -8.84 -8.20 -8.31
N ARG A 134 -9.25 -7.52 -9.36
CA ARG A 134 -8.45 -7.27 -10.55
C ARG A 134 -7.84 -5.88 -10.49
N GLY A 135 -6.58 -5.74 -10.89
CA GLY A 135 -5.88 -4.46 -10.88
C GLY A 135 -4.64 -4.47 -11.75
N TYR A 136 -4.12 -3.27 -12.01
CA TYR A 136 -2.79 -3.09 -12.58
C TYR A 136 -1.79 -3.17 -11.44
N GLY A 137 -0.93 -4.17 -11.46
CA GLY A 137 0.08 -4.39 -10.42
C GLY A 137 1.49 -4.14 -10.96
N THR A 138 2.22 -3.24 -10.32
CA THR A 138 3.65 -3.00 -10.61
C THR A 138 4.48 -3.42 -9.40
N ALA A 139 5.37 -4.39 -9.61
CA ALA A 139 6.34 -4.81 -8.61
C ALA A 139 7.58 -3.91 -8.64
N PHE A 140 8.18 -3.66 -7.48
CA PHE A 140 9.44 -2.96 -7.33
C PHE A 140 10.40 -3.78 -6.48
N HIS A 141 11.66 -3.77 -6.89
CA HIS A 141 12.78 -4.27 -6.12
C HIS A 141 13.53 -3.09 -5.52
N VAL A 142 13.57 -3.04 -4.19
CA VAL A 142 14.31 -2.04 -3.43
C VAL A 142 15.40 -2.75 -2.66
N ALA A 143 16.66 -2.42 -2.90
CA ALA A 143 17.78 -3.02 -2.18
C ALA A 143 18.85 -1.98 -1.83
N SER A 144 19.49 -2.16 -0.68
CA SER A 144 20.62 -1.32 -0.27
C SER A 144 21.74 -2.19 0.29
N ASN A 145 22.96 -1.97 -0.20
CA ASN A 145 24.16 -2.57 0.35
C ASN A 145 24.88 -1.53 1.19
N VAL A 146 25.18 -1.87 2.43
CA VAL A 146 25.74 -0.96 3.42
C VAL A 146 27.01 -1.53 4.02
N ARG A 147 28.02 -0.67 4.14
CA ARG A 147 29.29 -0.98 4.80
C ARG A 147 29.66 0.12 5.79
N GLU A 148 30.04 -0.26 7.01
CA GLU A 148 30.61 0.65 8.01
C GLU A 148 32.03 1.07 7.56
N THR A 149 32.24 2.37 7.31
CA THR A 149 33.49 2.92 6.75
C THR A 149 34.59 3.05 7.80
N THR A 150 34.21 3.15 9.07
CA THR A 150 35.11 3.26 10.22
C THR A 150 35.58 1.89 10.74
N SER A 151 34.98 0.80 10.27
CA SER A 151 35.33 -0.54 10.71
C SER A 151 36.56 -1.11 10.00
N ARG A 152 37.38 -1.84 10.77
CA ARG A 152 38.51 -2.65 10.26
C ARG A 152 38.09 -3.95 9.57
N PHE A 153 36.85 -4.40 9.76
CA PHE A 153 36.38 -5.68 9.24
C PHE A 153 35.82 -5.58 7.83
N GLY A 154 35.32 -4.39 7.44
CA GLY A 154 34.84 -4.10 6.10
C GLY A 154 33.66 -4.97 5.68
N ILE A 155 32.74 -5.25 6.62
CA ILE A 155 31.58 -6.11 6.35
C ILE A 155 30.56 -5.30 5.55
N THR A 156 30.07 -5.91 4.47
CA THR A 156 28.91 -5.39 3.73
C THR A 156 27.69 -6.22 4.09
N ALA A 157 26.63 -5.56 4.54
CA ALA A 157 25.30 -6.15 4.69
C ALA A 157 24.39 -5.63 3.59
N ALA A 158 23.41 -6.45 3.19
CA ALA A 158 22.45 -6.08 2.17
C ALA A 158 21.04 -6.45 2.62
N VAL A 159 20.10 -5.53 2.42
CA VAL A 159 18.67 -5.75 2.60
C VAL A 159 17.99 -5.53 1.27
N ARG A 160 17.05 -6.41 0.93
CA ARG A 160 16.17 -6.28 -0.23
C ARG A 160 14.73 -6.46 0.22
N GLN A 161 13.87 -5.58 -0.26
CA GLN A 161 12.44 -5.59 -0.08
C GLN A 161 11.77 -5.56 -1.45
N ASP A 162 10.86 -6.51 -1.66
CA ASP A 162 10.04 -6.61 -2.86
C ASP A 162 8.64 -6.15 -2.50
N ILE A 163 8.16 -5.11 -3.17
CA ILE A 163 6.84 -4.53 -2.94
C ILE A 163 6.04 -4.52 -4.23
N GLU A 164 4.71 -4.55 -4.10
CA GLU A 164 3.79 -4.37 -5.22
C GLU A 164 2.87 -3.19 -4.92
N VAL A 165 2.78 -2.25 -5.85
CA VAL A 165 1.72 -1.24 -5.86
C VAL A 165 0.66 -1.67 -6.86
N ALA A 166 -0.61 -1.52 -6.48
CA ALA A 166 -1.73 -1.97 -7.30
C ALA A 166 -2.78 -0.87 -7.46
N THR A 167 -3.21 -0.63 -8.70
CA THR A 167 -4.36 0.23 -9.02
C THR A 167 -5.57 -0.65 -9.28
N ILE A 168 -6.54 -0.60 -8.37
CA ILE A 168 -7.76 -1.40 -8.39
C ILE A 168 -8.88 -0.55 -9.00
N PRO A 169 -9.43 -0.91 -10.18
CA PRO A 169 -10.56 -0.18 -10.75
C PRO A 169 -11.78 -0.26 -9.84
N LEU A 170 -12.38 0.89 -9.53
CA LEU A 170 -13.58 0.97 -8.70
C LEU A 170 -14.78 0.26 -9.34
N PHE A 171 -14.92 0.34 -10.66
CA PHE A 171 -16.06 -0.20 -11.40
C PHE A 171 -16.07 -1.73 -11.55
N GLN A 172 -15.21 -2.45 -10.82
CA GLN A 172 -15.33 -3.90 -10.68
C GLN A 172 -16.25 -4.31 -9.53
N PHE A 173 -16.42 -3.43 -8.53
CA PHE A 173 -17.28 -3.69 -7.39
C PHE A 173 -18.74 -3.55 -7.82
N ALA A 174 -19.59 -4.49 -7.41
CA ALA A 174 -21.03 -4.31 -7.50
C ALA A 174 -21.49 -3.21 -6.52
N ILE A 175 -20.90 -3.18 -5.32
CA ILE A 175 -21.17 -2.18 -4.29
C ILE A 175 -19.85 -1.80 -3.61
N PHE A 176 -19.54 -0.51 -3.58
CA PHE A 176 -18.41 0.04 -2.83
C PHE A 176 -18.88 1.20 -1.96
N TYR A 177 -18.56 1.17 -0.67
CA TYR A 177 -18.88 2.24 0.28
C TYR A 177 -17.61 2.72 1.01
N ASN A 178 -17.37 4.04 1.01
CA ASN A 178 -16.31 4.63 1.83
C ASN A 178 -16.70 4.75 3.32
N LEU A 179 -17.95 4.47 3.66
CA LEU A 179 -18.52 4.56 5.00
C LEU A 179 -19.09 3.18 5.41
N ASP A 180 -19.85 3.15 6.49
CA ASP A 180 -20.72 2.02 6.79
C ASP A 180 -21.69 1.77 5.61
N LEU A 181 -21.86 0.50 5.25
CA LEU A 181 -22.82 0.01 4.27
C LEU A 181 -23.97 -0.67 5.01
N GLU A 182 -25.20 -0.37 4.61
CA GLU A 182 -26.39 -1.05 5.13
C GLU A 182 -27.21 -1.60 3.96
N ILE A 183 -27.50 -2.91 3.96
CA ILE A 183 -28.25 -3.61 2.92
C ILE A 183 -29.42 -4.36 3.56
N ASN A 184 -30.62 -3.76 3.46
CA ASN A 184 -31.84 -4.28 4.06
C ASN A 184 -32.98 -4.42 3.02
N PRO A 185 -32.83 -5.29 1.99
CA PRO A 185 -33.81 -5.44 0.93
C PRO A 185 -35.12 -6.03 1.46
N GLY A 186 -36.25 -5.56 0.93
CA GLY A 186 -37.57 -6.14 1.19
C GLY A 186 -37.76 -7.45 0.41
N PRO A 187 -37.74 -7.41 -0.93
CA PRO A 187 -37.75 -8.59 -1.79
C PRO A 187 -36.42 -9.35 -1.83
N ASN A 188 -36.41 -10.52 -2.48
CA ASN A 188 -35.17 -11.25 -2.76
C ASN A 188 -34.19 -10.37 -3.56
N MET A 189 -32.93 -10.35 -3.14
CA MET A 189 -31.85 -9.61 -3.78
C MET A 189 -30.65 -10.51 -4.01
N THR A 190 -30.10 -10.49 -5.22
CA THR A 190 -28.87 -11.19 -5.56
C THR A 190 -27.85 -10.18 -6.05
N ILE A 191 -26.69 -10.13 -5.39
CA ILE A 191 -25.56 -9.26 -5.73
C ILE A 191 -24.49 -10.13 -6.37
N THR A 192 -24.20 -9.89 -7.65
CA THR A 192 -23.41 -10.78 -8.48
C THR A 192 -21.91 -10.47 -8.49
N GLY A 193 -21.50 -9.30 -8.01
CA GLY A 193 -20.10 -8.87 -7.99
C GLY A 193 -19.56 -8.58 -6.58
N PRO A 194 -18.26 -8.25 -6.47
CA PRO A 194 -17.62 -7.94 -5.20
C PRO A 194 -18.27 -6.78 -4.45
N VAL A 195 -18.32 -6.89 -3.14
CA VAL A 195 -18.83 -5.85 -2.23
C VAL A 195 -17.74 -5.44 -1.26
N HIS A 196 -17.53 -4.14 -1.09
CA HIS A 196 -16.58 -3.61 -0.11
C HIS A 196 -17.14 -2.41 0.67
N ALA A 197 -16.84 -2.36 1.96
CA ALA A 197 -17.03 -1.16 2.78
C ALA A 197 -15.77 -0.81 3.58
N ASN A 198 -15.38 0.47 3.54
CA ASN A 198 -14.35 1.01 4.44
C ASN A 198 -14.85 1.19 5.89
N GLY A 199 -16.16 1.09 6.11
CA GLY A 199 -16.79 1.01 7.44
C GLY A 199 -17.26 -0.42 7.77
N ASN A 200 -18.30 -0.52 8.58
CA ASN A 200 -19.00 -1.77 8.85
C ASN A 200 -20.05 -2.08 7.77
N ILE A 201 -20.37 -3.35 7.58
CA ILE A 201 -21.48 -3.81 6.75
C ILE A 201 -22.61 -4.31 7.67
N TYR A 202 -23.80 -3.72 7.56
CA TYR A 202 -25.02 -4.10 8.29
C TYR A 202 -26.01 -4.76 7.34
N LEU A 203 -26.51 -5.94 7.72
CA LEU A 203 -27.35 -6.80 6.88
C LEU A 203 -28.58 -7.24 7.66
N GLU A 204 -29.74 -6.68 7.35
CA GLU A 204 -31.05 -7.07 7.88
C GLU A 204 -32.09 -7.16 6.75
N PRO A 205 -31.96 -8.13 5.82
CA PRO A 205 -32.94 -8.31 4.75
C PRO A 205 -34.27 -8.84 5.31
N GLN A 206 -35.39 -8.54 4.64
CA GLN A 206 -36.69 -9.16 4.95
C GLN A 206 -36.90 -10.51 4.24
N ALA A 207 -36.25 -10.69 3.09
CA ALA A 207 -36.27 -11.92 2.30
C ALA A 207 -34.84 -12.42 2.04
N ALA A 208 -34.59 -13.18 0.96
CA ALA A 208 -33.26 -13.72 0.69
C ALA A 208 -32.31 -12.62 0.15
N LEU A 209 -31.15 -12.45 0.77
CA LEU A 209 -30.03 -11.64 0.28
C LEU A 209 -28.85 -12.58 -0.03
N ILE A 210 -28.50 -12.68 -1.31
CA ILE A 210 -27.45 -13.59 -1.79
C ILE A 210 -26.30 -12.76 -2.36
N PHE A 211 -25.10 -12.94 -1.81
CA PHE A 211 -23.86 -12.44 -2.37
C PHE A 211 -23.17 -13.56 -3.14
N GLN A 212 -23.01 -13.41 -4.46
CA GLN A 212 -22.31 -14.37 -5.31
C GLN A 212 -20.79 -14.12 -5.33
N GLY A 213 -20.38 -12.85 -5.23
CA GLY A 213 -18.98 -12.46 -5.13
C GLY A 213 -18.52 -12.27 -3.67
N ASP A 214 -17.23 -11.97 -3.52
CA ASP A 214 -16.62 -11.73 -2.20
C ASP A 214 -17.17 -10.47 -1.53
N VAL A 215 -17.32 -10.53 -0.21
CA VAL A 215 -17.78 -9.41 0.62
C VAL A 215 -16.70 -9.04 1.62
N THR A 216 -16.22 -7.82 1.56
CA THR A 216 -15.07 -7.39 2.36
C THR A 216 -15.41 -6.12 3.15
N SER A 217 -14.88 -6.03 4.37
CA SER A 217 -15.13 -4.91 5.27
C SER A 217 -13.87 -4.55 6.03
N ALA A 218 -13.56 -3.25 6.09
CA ALA A 218 -12.52 -2.77 6.99
C ALA A 218 -13.00 -2.75 8.46
N GLY A 219 -14.31 -2.55 8.67
CA GLY A 219 -14.98 -2.80 9.94
C GLY A 219 -15.47 -4.24 10.08
N SER A 220 -16.62 -4.42 10.73
CA SER A 220 -17.29 -5.72 10.90
C SER A 220 -18.39 -5.96 9.87
N ILE A 221 -18.66 -7.22 9.56
CA ILE A 221 -19.86 -7.66 8.82
C ILE A 221 -20.88 -8.19 9.83
N LEU A 222 -22.06 -7.57 9.89
CA LEU A 222 -23.03 -7.69 10.97
C LEU A 222 -24.40 -8.09 10.41
N SER A 223 -24.98 -9.16 10.95
CA SER A 223 -26.30 -9.67 10.53
C SER A 223 -27.46 -8.98 11.26
N TYR A 224 -27.35 -7.67 11.46
CA TYR A 224 -28.39 -6.84 12.07
C TYR A 224 -28.35 -5.43 11.48
N LYS A 225 -29.44 -4.68 11.66
CA LYS A 225 -29.55 -3.31 11.17
C LYS A 225 -28.56 -2.35 11.82
N LYS A 226 -28.23 -1.29 11.11
CA LYS A 226 -27.37 -0.23 11.64
C LYS A 226 -28.01 0.41 12.88
N PRO A 227 -27.23 0.69 13.95
CA PRO A 227 -27.75 1.43 15.09
C PRO A 227 -28.39 2.76 14.67
N GLY A 228 -29.62 2.98 15.13
CA GLY A 228 -30.42 4.16 14.77
C GLY A 228 -31.43 3.91 13.65
N ASP A 229 -31.41 2.76 12.96
CA ASP A 229 -32.50 2.39 12.05
C ASP A 229 -33.79 2.11 12.84
N PRO A 230 -34.87 2.93 12.66
CA PRO A 230 -36.10 2.81 13.42
C PRO A 230 -37.00 1.66 12.93
N ILE A 231 -36.72 1.09 11.76
CA ILE A 231 -37.59 0.08 11.14
C ILE A 231 -37.37 -1.26 11.84
N VAL A 232 -38.47 -1.95 12.14
CA VAL A 232 -38.45 -3.35 12.58
C VAL A 232 -38.82 -4.22 11.39
N ARG A 233 -37.94 -5.17 11.06
CA ARG A 233 -38.09 -6.06 9.91
C ARG A 233 -38.27 -7.50 10.37
N SER A 234 -38.92 -8.31 9.52
CA SER A 234 -38.77 -9.76 9.59
C SER A 234 -37.33 -10.11 9.21
N HIS A 235 -36.73 -11.09 9.88
CA HIS A 235 -35.37 -11.54 9.55
C HIS A 235 -35.44 -12.52 8.38
N GLY A 236 -35.03 -12.06 7.22
CA GLY A 236 -34.73 -12.88 6.05
C GLY A 236 -33.39 -13.62 6.20
N THR A 237 -32.91 -14.20 5.10
CA THR A 237 -31.67 -14.99 5.09
C THR A 237 -30.58 -14.26 4.33
N VAL A 238 -29.38 -14.21 4.91
CA VAL A 238 -28.15 -13.77 4.23
C VAL A 238 -27.37 -15.00 3.80
N THR A 239 -26.91 -15.05 2.54
CA THR A 239 -26.09 -16.15 2.02
C THR A 239 -24.87 -15.58 1.29
N PHE A 240 -23.68 -15.97 1.73
CA PHE A 240 -22.41 -15.69 1.04
C PHE A 240 -22.00 -16.93 0.25
N GLN A 241 -21.83 -16.79 -1.06
CA GLN A 241 -21.30 -17.85 -1.92
C GLN A 241 -19.80 -17.66 -2.22
N GLY A 242 -19.29 -16.43 -2.05
CA GLY A 242 -17.86 -16.10 -2.02
C GLY A 242 -17.31 -15.96 -0.59
N GLU A 243 -16.07 -15.51 -0.47
CA GLU A 243 -15.45 -15.22 0.82
C GLU A 243 -16.09 -14.00 1.48
N HIS A 244 -16.08 -13.95 2.81
CA HIS A 244 -16.61 -12.81 3.57
C HIS A 244 -15.67 -12.43 4.72
N ASP A 245 -14.84 -11.41 4.48
CA ASP A 245 -13.75 -11.05 5.38
C ASP A 245 -13.98 -9.67 6.02
N ALA A 246 -13.77 -9.61 7.33
CA ALA A 246 -13.84 -8.41 8.14
C ALA A 246 -12.45 -8.02 8.69
N GLY A 247 -12.27 -6.76 9.07
CA GLY A 247 -10.99 -6.26 9.61
C GLY A 247 -9.89 -6.10 8.57
N LEU A 248 -10.25 -5.96 7.29
CA LEU A 248 -9.29 -5.68 6.22
C LEU A 248 -8.82 -4.22 6.24
N SER A 249 -7.80 -3.91 5.44
CA SER A 249 -7.41 -2.51 5.23
C SER A 249 -8.45 -1.76 4.39
N THR A 250 -8.65 -0.48 4.69
CA THR A 250 -9.49 0.40 3.86
C THR A 250 -8.93 0.55 2.45
N LEU A 251 -9.80 0.53 1.46
CA LEU A 251 -9.48 0.88 0.08
C LEU A 251 -9.62 2.39 -0.11
N ASN A 252 -8.49 3.08 -0.22
CA ASN A 252 -8.47 4.51 -0.48
C ASN A 252 -8.71 4.80 -1.96
N LEU A 253 -9.60 5.74 -2.24
CA LEU A 253 -9.83 6.23 -3.59
C LEU A 253 -8.75 7.27 -3.94
N PRO A 254 -8.13 7.18 -5.13
CA PRO A 254 -7.10 8.13 -5.55
C PRO A 254 -7.75 9.45 -5.99
N ILE A 255 -8.24 10.23 -5.02
CA ILE A 255 -9.03 11.46 -5.27
C ILE A 255 -8.19 12.75 -5.16
N GLY A 256 -6.86 12.62 -5.15
CA GLY A 256 -5.91 13.75 -5.17
C GLY A 256 -5.91 14.62 -3.91
N THR A 257 -6.69 14.25 -2.88
CA THR A 257 -6.82 14.98 -1.61
C THR A 257 -7.07 13.97 -0.46
N ASN A 258 -7.44 14.44 0.73
CA ASN A 258 -7.79 13.53 1.84
C ASN A 258 -8.97 12.62 1.45
N ASN A 259 -8.98 11.36 1.92
CA ASN A 259 -10.07 10.41 1.65
C ASN A 259 -11.30 10.62 2.56
N SER A 260 -11.57 11.88 2.96
CA SER A 260 -12.77 12.18 3.74
C SER A 260 -14.03 11.89 2.92
N PRO A 261 -15.15 11.51 3.55
CA PRO A 261 -16.40 11.27 2.83
C PRO A 261 -16.85 12.46 1.97
N LEU A 262 -16.59 13.68 2.43
CA LEU A 262 -16.87 14.91 1.68
C LEU A 262 -16.01 15.02 0.42
N ALA A 263 -14.71 14.77 0.54
CA ALA A 263 -13.79 14.82 -0.60
C ALA A 263 -14.09 13.71 -1.64
N VAL A 264 -14.40 12.50 -1.19
CA VAL A 264 -14.80 11.40 -2.09
C VAL A 264 -16.06 11.76 -2.87
N ARG A 265 -17.05 12.35 -2.19
CA ARG A 265 -18.29 12.79 -2.83
C ARG A 265 -18.04 13.83 -3.92
N GLN A 266 -17.06 14.72 -3.76
CA GLN A 266 -16.75 15.75 -4.76
C GLN A 266 -16.38 15.15 -6.12
N VAL A 267 -15.84 13.93 -6.19
CA VAL A 267 -15.43 13.30 -7.46
C VAL A 267 -16.60 13.12 -8.45
N VAL A 268 -17.82 12.89 -7.95
CA VAL A 268 -19.03 12.74 -8.78
C VAL A 268 -19.77 14.07 -9.01
N GLU A 269 -19.35 15.15 -8.34
CA GLU A 269 -19.95 16.47 -8.47
C GLU A 269 -19.24 17.30 -9.55
N ALA A 270 -19.99 18.19 -10.20
CA ALA A 270 -19.42 19.19 -11.10
C ALA A 270 -18.39 20.05 -10.35
N PRO A 271 -17.31 20.51 -11.02
CA PRO A 271 -16.32 21.36 -10.40
C PRO A 271 -16.92 22.71 -9.98
N PRO A 272 -16.52 23.27 -8.82
CA PRO A 272 -16.76 24.67 -8.48
C PRO A 272 -16.23 25.62 -9.58
N GLU A 273 -16.83 26.80 -9.71
CA GLU A 273 -16.45 27.77 -10.76
C GLU A 273 -14.97 28.21 -10.69
N ASP A 274 -14.35 28.15 -9.52
CA ASP A 274 -12.96 28.55 -9.25
C ASP A 274 -11.96 27.38 -9.23
N GLU A 275 -12.43 26.14 -9.41
CA GLU A 275 -11.55 24.96 -9.38
C GLU A 275 -10.94 24.69 -10.76
N SER A 276 -9.61 24.78 -10.85
CA SER A 276 -8.90 24.37 -12.07
C SER A 276 -9.04 22.86 -12.31
N ALA A 277 -9.32 22.47 -13.56
CA ALA A 277 -9.30 21.06 -14.00
C ALA A 277 -7.93 20.38 -13.82
N SER A 278 -6.85 21.16 -13.72
CA SER A 278 -5.49 20.64 -13.43
C SER A 278 -5.16 20.53 -11.94
N SER A 279 -6.04 21.00 -11.05
CA SER A 279 -5.85 20.84 -9.60
C SER A 279 -5.92 19.36 -9.20
N PRO A 280 -5.36 18.97 -8.03
CA PRO A 280 -5.40 17.57 -7.58
C PRO A 280 -6.82 16.98 -7.54
N MET A 281 -7.82 17.73 -7.09
CA MET A 281 -9.24 17.31 -7.14
C MET A 281 -9.82 17.38 -8.55
N GLY A 282 -9.54 18.46 -9.29
CA GLY A 282 -10.04 18.66 -10.65
C GLY A 282 -9.64 17.52 -11.60
N LYS A 283 -8.41 17.01 -11.48
CA LYS A 283 -7.93 15.84 -12.24
C LYS A 283 -8.75 14.57 -11.96
N GLN A 284 -9.40 14.49 -10.80
CA GLN A 284 -10.08 13.26 -10.36
C GLN A 284 -11.58 13.26 -10.65
N ARG A 285 -12.22 14.43 -10.75
CA ARG A 285 -13.64 14.57 -11.05
C ARG A 285 -14.01 13.89 -12.37
N PHE A 286 -15.07 13.08 -12.35
CA PHE A 286 -15.57 12.43 -13.57
C PHE A 286 -16.05 13.46 -14.60
N TYR A 287 -16.56 14.60 -14.16
CA TYR A 287 -16.93 15.71 -15.03
C TYR A 287 -15.78 16.15 -15.96
N ASN A 288 -14.56 16.26 -15.44
CA ASN A 288 -13.38 16.68 -16.22
C ASN A 288 -12.79 15.54 -17.07
N LYS A 289 -13.13 14.29 -16.76
CA LYS A 289 -12.71 13.08 -17.50
C LYS A 289 -13.71 12.67 -18.59
N ALA A 290 -14.90 13.25 -18.61
CA ALA A 290 -15.95 12.88 -19.55
C ALA A 290 -15.67 13.41 -20.95
N ASP A 291 -15.88 12.59 -21.98
CA ASP A 291 -15.82 13.01 -23.39
C ASP A 291 -17.10 13.73 -23.85
N MET A 292 -18.21 13.50 -23.15
CA MET A 292 -19.51 14.13 -23.38
C MET A 292 -20.13 14.56 -22.05
N ILE A 293 -20.69 15.77 -22.03
CA ILE A 293 -21.37 16.34 -20.87
C ILE A 293 -22.82 16.63 -21.26
N ILE A 294 -23.76 16.07 -20.50
CA ILE A 294 -25.21 16.26 -20.67
C ILE A 294 -25.72 17.02 -19.46
N ILE A 295 -26.19 18.25 -19.67
CA ILE A 295 -26.79 19.10 -18.63
C ILE A 295 -28.28 19.27 -18.95
N ILE A 296 -29.12 18.85 -18.01
CA ILE A 296 -30.58 18.95 -18.12
C ILE A 296 -31.07 19.82 -16.98
N THR A 297 -31.84 20.85 -17.33
CA THR A 297 -32.54 21.75 -16.39
C THR A 297 -34.04 21.67 -16.67
N ASP A 298 -34.85 22.34 -15.85
CA ASP A 298 -36.30 22.40 -16.05
C ASP A 298 -36.71 23.04 -17.38
N SER A 299 -35.83 23.83 -18.00
CA SER A 299 -36.12 24.59 -19.22
C SER A 299 -35.24 24.25 -20.41
N ALA A 300 -34.16 23.50 -20.23
CA ALA A 300 -33.16 23.27 -21.28
C ALA A 300 -32.46 21.92 -21.17
N THR A 301 -31.98 21.43 -22.32
CA THR A 301 -31.06 20.30 -22.42
C THR A 301 -29.89 20.73 -23.27
N ASN A 302 -28.69 20.69 -22.70
CA ASN A 302 -27.46 21.03 -23.37
C ASN A 302 -26.54 19.81 -23.38
N VAL A 303 -26.03 19.46 -24.56
CA VAL A 303 -25.14 18.31 -24.76
C VAL A 303 -23.91 18.80 -25.49
N THR A 304 -22.76 18.68 -24.86
CA THR A 304 -21.48 19.17 -25.39
C THR A 304 -20.40 18.11 -25.33
N SER A 305 -19.30 18.32 -26.05
CA SER A 305 -18.04 17.62 -25.79
C SER A 305 -17.54 17.91 -24.37
N GLY A 306 -16.61 17.08 -23.92
CA GLY A 306 -15.93 17.21 -22.65
C GLY A 306 -15.00 18.42 -22.53
N ILE A 307 -14.38 18.52 -21.36
CA ILE A 307 -13.41 19.57 -21.01
C ILE A 307 -12.14 19.50 -21.86
N ALA A 308 -11.75 18.32 -22.36
CA ALA A 308 -10.58 18.18 -23.24
C ALA A 308 -10.68 19.03 -24.52
N ASN A 309 -11.90 19.30 -25.01
CA ASN A 309 -12.17 20.20 -26.12
C ASN A 309 -12.87 21.49 -25.67
N SER A 310 -12.72 21.89 -24.41
CA SER A 310 -13.34 23.09 -23.83
C SER A 310 -14.85 23.18 -24.08
N MET A 311 -15.56 22.05 -24.14
CA MET A 311 -16.99 22.00 -24.48
C MET A 311 -17.36 22.65 -25.82
N ALA A 312 -16.41 22.79 -26.75
CA ALA A 312 -16.60 23.55 -27.99
C ALA A 312 -17.57 22.90 -28.98
N THR A 313 -17.77 21.58 -28.92
CA THR A 313 -18.69 20.87 -29.80
C THR A 313 -20.04 20.72 -29.13
N THR A 314 -21.09 21.31 -29.71
CA THR A 314 -22.49 21.07 -29.29
C THR A 314 -23.10 19.93 -30.09
N VAL A 315 -23.77 19.01 -29.41
CA VAL A 315 -24.54 17.92 -30.02
C VAL A 315 -25.97 18.39 -30.23
N ASN A 316 -26.42 18.44 -31.48
CA ASN A 316 -27.79 18.85 -31.82
C ASN A 316 -28.84 17.86 -31.32
N ALA A 317 -30.06 18.35 -31.09
CA ALA A 317 -31.20 17.55 -30.61
C ALA A 317 -31.52 16.36 -31.52
N SER A 318 -31.36 16.48 -32.83
CA SER A 318 -31.54 15.37 -33.77
C SER A 318 -30.59 14.18 -33.53
N HIS A 319 -29.45 14.42 -32.87
CA HIS A 319 -28.50 13.38 -32.51
C HIS A 319 -28.75 12.86 -31.10
N TYR A 320 -28.84 13.74 -30.09
CA TYR A 320 -28.99 13.26 -28.72
C TYR A 320 -30.36 12.63 -28.44
N ASN A 321 -31.43 13.00 -29.15
CA ASN A 321 -32.75 12.36 -28.99
C ASN A 321 -32.77 10.88 -29.41
N LYS A 322 -31.69 10.36 -29.99
CA LYS A 322 -31.55 8.92 -30.29
C LYS A 322 -31.22 8.09 -29.04
N PHE A 323 -30.58 8.70 -28.06
CA PHE A 323 -30.11 8.02 -26.85
C PHE A 323 -30.63 8.67 -25.55
N LEU A 324 -31.16 9.90 -25.59
CA LEU A 324 -31.65 10.62 -24.42
C LEU A 324 -33.17 10.80 -24.48
N PHE A 325 -33.87 10.31 -23.45
CA PHE A 325 -35.32 10.39 -23.33
C PHE A 325 -35.72 11.09 -22.02
N LEU A 326 -36.53 12.14 -22.13
CA LEU A 326 -36.91 13.00 -20.99
C LEU A 326 -38.40 12.84 -20.59
N THR A 327 -39.13 11.94 -21.24
CA THR A 327 -40.57 11.73 -21.04
C THR A 327 -40.88 10.56 -20.10
N SER A 328 -39.86 9.80 -19.69
CA SER A 328 -40.02 8.64 -18.80
C SER A 328 -40.47 9.08 -17.41
N SER A 329 -41.34 8.29 -16.78
CA SER A 329 -41.75 8.52 -15.40
C SER A 329 -42.12 7.22 -14.69
N PHE A 330 -41.99 7.20 -13.37
CA PHE A 330 -42.41 6.07 -12.54
C PHE A 330 -43.01 6.57 -11.22
N TYR A 331 -43.86 5.74 -10.60
CA TYR A 331 -44.49 6.08 -9.32
C TYR A 331 -43.62 5.61 -8.15
N ASN A 332 -43.17 6.53 -7.32
CA ASN A 332 -42.47 6.25 -6.08
C ASN A 332 -43.49 6.05 -4.95
N GLN A 333 -43.73 4.79 -4.59
CA GLN A 333 -44.64 4.39 -3.51
C GLN A 333 -44.20 4.92 -2.13
N ARG A 334 -42.90 5.10 -1.88
CA ARG A 334 -42.38 5.61 -0.61
C ARG A 334 -42.80 7.06 -0.37
N GLU A 335 -42.85 7.85 -1.43
CA GLU A 335 -43.14 9.28 -1.36
C GLU A 335 -44.55 9.64 -1.87
N ALA A 336 -45.31 8.64 -2.35
CA ALA A 336 -46.60 8.79 -3.01
C ALA A 336 -46.59 9.79 -4.18
N LYS A 337 -45.50 9.82 -4.97
CA LYS A 337 -45.26 10.81 -6.05
C LYS A 337 -44.86 10.16 -7.36
N THR A 338 -45.23 10.77 -8.48
CA THR A 338 -44.69 10.44 -9.81
C THR A 338 -43.37 11.18 -10.03
N VAL A 339 -42.29 10.42 -10.20
CA VAL A 339 -40.96 10.93 -10.50
C VAL A 339 -40.78 10.96 -12.02
N LYS A 340 -40.41 12.12 -12.57
CA LYS A 340 -39.93 12.22 -13.96
C LYS A 340 -38.49 11.74 -14.01
N ALA A 341 -38.18 10.85 -14.94
CA ALA A 341 -36.87 10.25 -15.09
C ALA A 341 -36.22 10.72 -16.39
N VAL A 342 -34.92 10.97 -16.31
CA VAL A 342 -34.05 11.05 -17.49
C VAL A 342 -33.59 9.63 -17.78
N GLN A 343 -33.86 9.16 -19.00
CA GLN A 343 -33.44 7.85 -19.45
C GLN A 343 -32.37 8.01 -20.53
N LEU A 344 -31.24 7.33 -20.31
CA LEU A 344 -30.12 7.26 -21.24
C LEU A 344 -30.02 5.83 -21.79
N ASP A 345 -30.14 5.69 -23.11
CA ASP A 345 -29.93 4.42 -23.81
C ASP A 345 -28.46 4.29 -24.20
N ILE A 346 -27.72 3.53 -23.39
CA ILE A 346 -26.30 3.27 -23.58
C ILE A 346 -26.03 2.46 -24.86
N ALA A 347 -26.99 1.65 -25.33
CA ALA A 347 -26.81 0.85 -26.54
C ALA A 347 -26.92 1.70 -27.83
N ALA A 348 -27.52 2.89 -27.72
CA ALA A 348 -27.68 3.84 -28.83
C ALA A 348 -26.54 4.88 -28.91
N LEU A 349 -25.57 4.84 -27.98
CA LEU A 349 -24.41 5.74 -27.90
C LEU A 349 -23.24 5.32 -28.79
#